data_AF-A0ABD5EGW3-F1
#
_entry.id   AF-A0ABD5EGW3-F1
#
_cell.length_a   1.000
_cell.length_b   1.000
_cell.length_c   1.000
_cell.angle_alpha   90.00
_cell.angle_beta   90.00
_cell.angle_gamma   90.00
#
_symmetry.space_group_name_H-M   'P 1'
#
loop_
_entity.id
_entity.type
_entity.pdbx_description
1 polymer ?
#
loop_
_entity_poly.entity_id
_entity_poly.type
_entity_poly.pdbx_seq_one_letter_code
_entity_poly.pdbx_strand_id
1 'polypeptide(L)'
;MGTRNAAASVPPGAATWRARIHGRDGGGVAGAGLLLTDRTVLTCAHVVEAALGRTEADRVPEGTLRVGFPAAGTGGEVTARVAADGWLRLPPALDLAVLRLAEPPPGSVTAAPVGTGGAATGTPVTLFGHPASVPHGLWASGRVTGPGGAHPRWRQIDGLDLVGAAVERGFSGAGVWDLDRGLVIGVLATVLLGRRTGQADGPRVSWMIPLDVLDPALLPPAAPARSAEPADGWTAPPSALWPLVDRLLAMESFRLDAGPLLLGQLPAEVAAGVTRSAHPRVQLYHLVGRCGEFAQGPAALVRAVRWLEGDTRAVTEFVAQARETWPDRLADDD
;
A
#
# COMPACT_ATOMS: atom_id res chain seq x y z
N MET A 1 -30.77 -10.32 16.12
CA MET A 1 -29.99 -11.52 15.71
C MET A 1 -29.78 -11.39 14.21
N GLY A 2 -28.83 -10.54 13.81
CA GLY A 2 -27.54 -10.95 13.21
C GLY A 2 -27.67 -10.81 11.68
N THR A 3 -26.82 -10.15 10.91
CA THR A 3 -25.46 -9.63 11.08
C THR A 3 -25.25 -8.53 10.03
N ARG A 4 -24.71 -7.38 10.45
CA ARG A 4 -24.23 -6.30 9.56
C ARG A 4 -22.94 -6.77 8.87
N ASN A 5 -22.82 -6.53 7.55
CA ASN A 5 -21.62 -6.89 6.79
C ASN A 5 -20.66 -5.69 6.77
N ALA A 6 -19.56 -5.82 7.51
CA ALA A 6 -18.48 -4.85 7.62
C ALA A 6 -17.50 -5.03 6.45
N ALA A 7 -17.52 -4.12 5.48
CA ALA A 7 -16.47 -4.00 4.47
C ALA A 7 -15.38 -3.04 4.98
N ALA A 8 -14.52 -3.60 5.85
CA ALA A 8 -13.38 -2.92 6.47
C ALA A 8 -12.45 -2.24 5.45
N SER A 9 -12.12 -0.97 5.69
CA SER A 9 -10.92 -0.34 5.13
C SER A 9 -9.71 -0.79 5.97
N VAL A 10 -9.03 -1.83 5.48
CA VAL A 10 -7.95 -2.51 6.18
C VAL A 10 -6.65 -1.67 6.12
N PRO A 11 -5.94 -1.43 7.24
CA PRO A 11 -4.62 -0.79 7.22
C PRO A 11 -3.61 -1.62 6.41
N PRO A 12 -2.54 -1.02 5.83
CA PRO A 12 -1.56 -1.75 5.01
C PRO A 12 -0.96 -2.97 5.75
N GLY A 13 -0.82 -2.89 7.07
CA GLY A 13 -0.40 -3.99 7.95
C GLY A 13 -1.28 -5.25 7.90
N ALA A 14 -2.58 -5.09 7.66
CA ALA A 14 -3.58 -6.16 7.62
C ALA A 14 -3.97 -6.57 6.18
N ALA A 15 -3.33 -6.00 5.16
CA ALA A 15 -3.51 -6.40 3.77
C ALA A 15 -3.14 -7.88 3.55
N THR A 16 -4.14 -8.72 3.29
CA THR A 16 -3.94 -10.16 3.12
C THR A 16 -3.54 -10.56 1.71
N TRP A 17 -3.78 -9.70 0.71
CA TRP A 17 -3.45 -9.88 -0.71
C TRP A 17 -1.95 -9.96 -1.04
N ARG A 18 -1.06 -9.61 -0.10
CA ARG A 18 0.38 -9.61 -0.33
C ARG A 18 0.88 -11.04 -0.54
N ALA A 19 1.59 -11.24 -1.65
CA ALA A 19 2.17 -12.52 -2.01
C ALA A 19 3.70 -12.46 -2.01
N ARG A 20 4.33 -13.60 -1.78
CA ARG A 20 5.76 -13.83 -1.99
C ARG A 20 5.96 -14.90 -3.04
N ILE A 21 6.85 -14.66 -3.99
CA ILE A 21 7.24 -15.63 -5.01
C ILE A 21 8.52 -16.30 -4.54
N HIS A 22 8.49 -17.61 -4.34
CA HIS A 22 9.66 -18.35 -3.85
C HIS A 22 10.65 -18.63 -4.97
N GLY A 23 11.94 -18.55 -4.63
CA GLY A 23 13.02 -19.02 -5.47
C GLY A 23 13.05 -20.55 -5.56
N ARG A 24 13.78 -21.06 -6.56
CA ARG A 24 13.99 -22.49 -6.79
C ARG A 24 14.68 -23.16 -5.60
N ASP A 25 14.33 -24.42 -5.32
CA ASP A 25 15.05 -25.34 -4.42
C ASP A 25 15.37 -24.77 -3.02
N GLY A 26 14.48 -23.93 -2.47
CA GLY A 26 14.67 -23.33 -1.14
C GLY A 26 15.56 -22.07 -1.12
N GLY A 27 15.87 -21.49 -2.30
CA GLY A 27 16.67 -20.28 -2.47
C GLY A 27 16.04 -18.96 -1.98
N GLY A 28 15.14 -19.02 -0.99
CA GLY A 28 14.50 -17.85 -0.40
C GLY A 28 13.37 -17.26 -1.26
N VAL A 29 13.16 -15.95 -1.13
CA VAL A 29 12.11 -15.21 -1.86
C VAL A 29 12.74 -14.55 -3.10
N ALA A 30 12.20 -14.85 -4.28
CA ALA A 30 12.63 -14.25 -5.55
C ALA A 30 12.07 -12.83 -5.72
N GLY A 31 10.88 -12.58 -5.19
CA GLY A 31 10.22 -11.28 -5.24
C GLY A 31 8.85 -11.31 -4.56
N ALA A 32 8.17 -10.17 -4.60
CA ALA A 32 6.82 -10.00 -4.10
C ALA A 32 5.78 -10.19 -5.22
N GLY A 33 4.51 -10.21 -4.84
CA GLY A 33 3.37 -10.17 -5.73
C GLY A 33 2.14 -9.63 -5.01
N LEU A 34 1.07 -9.41 -5.77
CA LEU A 34 -0.24 -9.10 -5.21
C LEU A 34 -1.33 -9.97 -5.81
N LEU A 35 -2.25 -10.43 -4.98
CA LEU A 35 -3.44 -11.13 -5.40
C LEU A 35 -4.41 -10.16 -6.09
N LEU A 36 -4.72 -10.36 -7.37
CA LEU A 36 -5.67 -9.55 -8.14
C LEU A 36 -7.09 -10.10 -8.07
N THR A 37 -7.23 -11.42 -8.09
CA THR A 37 -8.53 -12.13 -7.96
C THR A 37 -8.33 -13.35 -7.05
N ASP A 38 -9.36 -14.16 -6.82
CA ASP A 38 -9.21 -15.42 -6.10
C ASP A 38 -8.29 -16.44 -6.80
N ARG A 39 -7.86 -16.18 -8.05
CA ARG A 39 -7.04 -17.10 -8.85
C ARG A 39 -5.83 -16.47 -9.54
N THR A 40 -5.65 -15.16 -9.46
CA THR A 40 -4.58 -14.47 -10.20
C THR A 40 -3.70 -13.64 -9.30
N VAL A 41 -2.38 -13.74 -9.52
CA VAL A 41 -1.36 -12.95 -8.82
C VAL A 41 -0.56 -12.15 -9.85
N LEU A 42 -0.39 -10.86 -9.61
CA LEU A 42 0.46 -9.98 -10.41
C LEU A 42 1.84 -9.85 -9.75
N THR A 43 2.89 -9.92 -10.55
CA THR A 43 4.29 -9.73 -10.14
C THR A 43 5.11 -9.17 -11.30
N CYS A 44 6.41 -8.99 -11.11
CA CYS A 44 7.34 -8.65 -12.19
C CYS A 44 7.73 -9.88 -13.00
N ALA A 45 7.91 -9.71 -14.31
CA ALA A 45 8.30 -10.80 -15.19
C ALA A 45 9.70 -11.33 -14.85
N HIS A 46 10.64 -10.45 -14.50
CA HIS A 46 11.98 -10.87 -14.06
C HIS A 46 11.98 -11.66 -12.73
N VAL A 47 10.96 -11.49 -11.88
CA VAL A 47 10.80 -12.30 -10.65
C VAL A 47 10.46 -13.74 -11.01
N VAL A 48 9.61 -13.94 -12.03
CA VAL A 48 9.26 -15.27 -12.55
C VAL A 48 10.48 -15.97 -13.14
N GLU A 49 11.27 -15.24 -13.94
CA GLU A 49 12.55 -15.72 -14.46
C GLU A 49 13.50 -16.17 -13.35
N ALA A 50 13.71 -15.32 -12.34
CA ALA A 50 14.56 -15.64 -11.21
C ALA A 50 14.04 -16.86 -10.43
N ALA A 51 12.73 -16.96 -10.21
CA ALA A 51 12.11 -18.09 -9.52
C ALA A 51 12.25 -19.41 -10.29
N LEU A 52 12.22 -19.37 -11.62
CA LEU A 52 12.38 -20.55 -12.48
C LEU A 52 13.84 -20.83 -12.87
N GLY A 53 14.78 -19.92 -12.54
CA GLY A 53 16.18 -20.01 -12.95
C GLY A 53 16.36 -19.88 -14.47
N ARG A 54 15.54 -19.06 -15.13
CA ARG A 54 15.54 -18.86 -16.60
C ARG A 54 15.82 -17.39 -16.94
N THR A 55 16.28 -17.14 -18.15
CA THR A 55 16.59 -15.78 -18.67
C THR A 55 15.97 -15.53 -20.05
N GLU A 56 14.97 -16.30 -20.46
CA GLU A 56 14.29 -16.13 -21.75
C GLU A 56 13.21 -15.04 -21.65
N ALA A 57 13.57 -13.81 -22.01
CA ALA A 57 12.68 -12.65 -21.91
C ALA A 57 11.47 -12.72 -22.86
N ASP A 58 11.63 -13.33 -24.05
CA ASP A 58 10.65 -13.19 -25.14
C ASP A 58 9.63 -14.34 -25.22
N ARG A 59 9.75 -15.38 -24.40
CA ARG A 59 8.84 -16.53 -24.39
C ARG A 59 8.20 -16.68 -23.02
N VAL A 60 6.93 -17.12 -23.01
CA VAL A 60 6.25 -17.49 -21.77
C VAL A 60 7.03 -18.63 -21.11
N PRO A 61 7.56 -18.46 -19.89
CA PRO A 61 8.36 -19.49 -19.27
C PRO A 61 7.45 -20.62 -18.79
N GLU A 62 7.74 -21.84 -19.25
CA GLU A 62 7.10 -23.04 -18.71
C GLU A 62 7.65 -23.35 -17.32
N GLY A 63 6.79 -23.71 -16.37
CA GLY A 63 7.24 -24.10 -15.05
C GLY A 63 6.16 -23.96 -14.00
N THR A 64 6.44 -24.49 -12.81
CA THR A 64 5.58 -24.33 -11.64
C THR A 64 6.29 -23.43 -10.64
N LEU A 65 5.60 -22.36 -10.24
CA LEU A 65 6.03 -21.40 -9.23
C LEU A 65 5.38 -21.75 -7.90
N ARG A 66 6.03 -21.39 -6.79
CA ARG A 66 5.45 -21.43 -5.44
C ARG A 66 5.15 -20.01 -4.99
N VAL A 67 3.89 -19.77 -4.63
CA VAL A 67 3.39 -18.48 -4.18
C VAL A 67 2.95 -18.62 -2.73
N GLY A 68 3.51 -17.81 -1.84
CA GLY A 68 3.11 -17.77 -0.43
C GLY A 68 2.28 -16.54 -0.10
N PHE A 69 1.32 -16.69 0.81
CA PHE A 69 0.51 -15.62 1.37
C PHE A 69 0.81 -15.49 2.87
N PRO A 70 1.70 -14.57 3.28
CA PRO A 70 2.14 -14.47 4.68
C PRO A 70 1.00 -14.25 5.68
N ALA A 71 -0.07 -13.55 5.27
CA ALA A 71 -1.22 -13.27 6.13
C ALA A 71 -2.04 -14.54 6.48
N ALA A 72 -1.90 -15.63 5.73
CA ALA A 72 -2.58 -16.89 6.02
C ALA A 72 -1.91 -17.73 7.11
N GLY A 73 -0.75 -17.31 7.62
CA GLY A 73 0.01 -18.07 8.61
C GLY A 73 0.59 -19.37 8.03
N THR A 74 0.59 -20.45 8.81
CA THR A 74 1.10 -21.75 8.37
C THR A 74 0.17 -22.39 7.34
N GLY A 75 0.70 -22.77 6.17
CA GLY A 75 -0.07 -23.39 5.08
C GLY A 75 -0.52 -22.44 3.95
N GLY A 76 -0.05 -21.20 3.93
CA GLY A 76 -0.40 -20.20 2.91
C GLY A 76 0.29 -20.36 1.55
N GLU A 77 0.79 -21.54 1.17
CA GLU A 77 1.53 -21.72 -0.08
C GLU A 77 0.74 -22.45 -1.14
N VAL A 78 0.69 -21.87 -2.34
CA VAL A 78 -0.08 -22.36 -3.49
C VAL A 78 0.85 -22.43 -4.70
N THR A 79 0.63 -23.43 -5.56
CA THR A 79 1.37 -23.52 -6.83
C THR A 79 0.73 -22.64 -7.90
N ALA A 80 1.55 -22.11 -8.80
CA ALA A 80 1.09 -21.23 -9.88
C ALA A 80 1.86 -21.46 -11.18
N ARG A 81 1.28 -21.00 -12.29
CA ARG A 81 1.94 -20.92 -13.61
C ARG A 81 1.68 -19.56 -14.23
N VAL A 82 2.49 -19.13 -15.18
CA VAL A 82 2.18 -17.92 -15.96
C VAL A 82 0.88 -18.17 -16.75
N ALA A 83 -0.07 -17.24 -16.69
CA ALA A 83 -1.29 -17.31 -17.47
C ALA A 83 -0.99 -17.17 -18.97
N ALA A 84 -1.84 -17.72 -19.84
CA ALA A 84 -1.58 -17.74 -21.29
C ALA A 84 -1.40 -16.34 -21.91
N ASP A 85 -2.16 -15.37 -21.40
CA ASP A 85 -2.16 -13.94 -21.72
C ASP A 85 -1.41 -13.11 -20.66
N GLY A 86 -0.77 -13.77 -19.70
CA GLY A 86 -0.18 -13.16 -18.52
C GLY A 86 1.28 -12.78 -18.65
N TRP A 87 1.94 -12.96 -19.80
CA TRP A 87 3.36 -12.63 -19.96
C TRP A 87 3.54 -11.26 -20.65
N LEU A 88 3.73 -10.20 -19.86
CA LEU A 88 3.63 -8.82 -20.31
C LEU A 88 5.01 -8.16 -20.43
N ARG A 89 5.82 -8.69 -21.36
CA ARG A 89 7.18 -8.23 -21.70
C ARG A 89 7.24 -7.14 -22.76
N LEU A 90 6.11 -6.84 -23.38
CA LEU A 90 6.00 -5.82 -24.41
C LEU A 90 5.47 -4.50 -23.82
N PRO A 91 5.72 -3.36 -24.49
CA PRO A 91 5.12 -2.09 -24.10
C PRO A 91 3.58 -2.22 -24.03
N PRO A 92 2.92 -1.51 -23.11
CA PRO A 92 3.49 -0.53 -22.17
C PRO A 92 4.04 -1.10 -20.86
N ALA A 93 3.83 -2.39 -20.58
CA ALA A 93 4.16 -3.01 -19.29
C ALA A 93 5.65 -3.35 -19.15
N LEU A 94 6.25 -3.99 -20.15
CA LEU A 94 7.66 -4.42 -20.25
C LEU A 94 8.17 -5.43 -19.21
N ASP A 95 7.67 -5.43 -17.98
CA ASP A 95 8.18 -6.27 -16.90
C ASP A 95 7.09 -6.72 -15.93
N LEU A 96 5.93 -7.13 -16.44
CA LEU A 96 4.84 -7.69 -15.63
C LEU A 96 4.53 -9.14 -16.02
N ALA A 97 4.10 -9.91 -15.03
CA ALA A 97 3.57 -11.24 -15.23
C ALA A 97 2.31 -11.48 -14.37
N VAL A 98 1.26 -12.02 -14.99
CA VAL A 98 0.07 -12.55 -14.33
C VAL A 98 0.23 -14.05 -14.17
N LEU A 99 0.21 -14.49 -12.92
CA LEU A 99 0.26 -15.89 -12.53
C LEU A 99 -1.16 -16.39 -12.28
N ARG A 100 -1.46 -17.60 -12.75
CA ARG A 100 -2.67 -18.33 -12.41
C ARG A 100 -2.36 -19.36 -11.33
N LEU A 101 -3.05 -19.25 -10.20
CA LEU A 101 -2.96 -20.19 -9.10
C LEU A 101 -3.68 -21.50 -9.47
N ALA A 102 -3.09 -22.64 -9.11
CA ALA A 102 -3.71 -23.95 -9.29
C ALA A 102 -4.98 -24.10 -8.43
N GLU A 103 -4.95 -23.52 -7.23
CA GLU A 103 -6.03 -23.53 -6.22
C GLU A 103 -6.28 -22.10 -5.72
N PRO A 104 -7.46 -21.76 -5.18
CA PRO A 104 -7.64 -20.47 -4.53
C PRO A 104 -6.71 -20.38 -3.31
N PRO A 105 -6.27 -19.18 -2.92
CA PRO A 105 -5.56 -19.02 -1.66
C PRO A 105 -6.50 -19.33 -0.48
N PRO A 106 -5.94 -19.53 0.73
CA PRO A 106 -6.76 -19.70 1.94
C PRO A 106 -7.81 -18.59 2.09
N GLY A 107 -8.99 -18.89 2.62
CA GLY A 107 -10.12 -17.94 2.66
C GLY A 107 -9.89 -16.67 3.50
N SER A 108 -8.81 -16.62 4.29
CA SER A 108 -8.35 -15.40 4.98
C SER A 108 -7.65 -14.42 4.03
N VAL A 109 -7.28 -14.84 2.82
CA VAL A 109 -6.61 -14.04 1.80
C VAL A 109 -7.66 -13.50 0.84
N THR A 110 -7.74 -12.17 0.75
CA THR A 110 -8.67 -11.47 -0.14
C THR A 110 -7.89 -10.72 -1.20
N ALA A 111 -8.47 -10.53 -2.39
CA ALA A 111 -7.84 -9.78 -3.48
C ALA A 111 -7.53 -8.33 -3.09
N ALA A 112 -6.52 -7.75 -3.74
CA ALA A 112 -6.12 -6.37 -3.52
C ALA A 112 -7.19 -5.41 -4.04
N PRO A 113 -7.52 -4.33 -3.30
CA PRO A 113 -8.31 -3.25 -3.85
C PRO A 113 -7.43 -2.46 -4.81
N VAL A 114 -7.74 -2.51 -6.10
CA VAL A 114 -6.94 -1.86 -7.15
C VAL A 114 -7.57 -0.57 -7.62
N GLY A 115 -6.71 0.40 -7.97
CA GLY A 115 -7.09 1.66 -8.58
C GLY A 115 -6.34 1.88 -9.89
N THR A 116 -7.07 2.33 -10.91
CA THR A 116 -6.50 2.82 -12.17
C THR A 116 -6.49 4.36 -12.19
N GLY A 117 -5.74 4.95 -13.13
CA GLY A 117 -5.54 6.40 -13.23
C GLY A 117 -4.32 6.85 -12.45
N GLY A 118 -3.12 6.62 -13.04
CA GLY A 118 -1.80 6.70 -12.42
C GLY A 118 -1.60 7.82 -11.40
N ALA A 119 -0.82 7.51 -10.35
CA ALA A 119 -0.55 8.46 -9.29
C ALA A 119 0.05 9.77 -9.79
N ALA A 120 -0.48 10.86 -9.24
CA ALA A 120 0.06 12.19 -9.45
C ALA A 120 1.46 12.29 -8.85
N THR A 121 2.26 13.20 -9.41
CA THR A 121 3.51 13.61 -8.75
C THR A 121 3.20 14.11 -7.34
N GLY A 122 3.96 13.62 -6.36
CA GLY A 122 3.82 13.91 -4.95
C GLY A 122 3.03 12.88 -4.16
N THR A 123 2.27 11.99 -4.80
CA THR A 123 1.42 10.99 -4.12
C THR A 123 2.27 10.15 -3.14
N PRO A 124 1.91 10.15 -1.83
CA PRO A 124 2.57 9.33 -0.83
C PRO A 124 2.19 7.86 -1.03
N VAL A 125 3.20 7.00 -1.04
CA VAL A 125 3.02 5.58 -1.27
C VAL A 125 3.76 4.75 -0.24
N THR A 126 3.23 3.55 0.03
CA THR A 126 3.93 2.54 0.80
C THR A 126 3.95 1.21 0.05
N LEU A 127 4.94 0.38 0.36
CA LEU A 127 5.11 -0.92 -0.24
C LEU A 127 5.75 -1.88 0.76
N PHE A 128 5.43 -3.17 0.61
CA PHE A 128 5.92 -4.23 1.47
C PHE A 128 6.65 -5.27 0.63
N GLY A 129 7.94 -5.46 0.91
CA GLY A 129 8.77 -6.43 0.22
C GLY A 129 9.41 -7.42 1.18
N HIS A 130 10.07 -8.42 0.62
CA HIS A 130 10.68 -9.53 1.35
C HIS A 130 12.17 -9.65 1.01
N PRO A 131 13.01 -8.68 1.43
CA PRO A 131 14.44 -8.75 1.17
C PRO A 131 15.05 -9.97 1.88
N ALA A 132 16.16 -10.50 1.33
CA ALA A 132 16.81 -11.69 1.89
C ALA A 132 17.24 -11.53 3.35
N SER A 133 17.61 -10.31 3.76
CA SER A 133 17.96 -9.95 5.14
C SER A 133 16.77 -9.97 6.10
N VAL A 134 15.55 -9.75 5.59
CA VAL A 134 14.31 -9.70 6.38
C VAL A 134 13.21 -10.48 5.62
N PRO A 135 13.28 -11.82 5.61
CA PRO A 135 12.37 -12.65 4.81
C PRO A 135 10.90 -12.56 5.26
N HIS A 136 10.66 -12.17 6.51
CA HIS A 136 9.34 -11.86 7.04
C HIS A 136 8.74 -10.56 6.49
N GLY A 137 9.57 -9.76 5.83
CA GLY A 137 9.21 -8.57 5.09
C GLY A 137 9.46 -7.27 5.85
N LEU A 138 9.54 -6.18 5.07
CA LEU A 138 9.83 -4.84 5.55
C LEU A 138 8.99 -3.83 4.77
N TRP A 139 8.50 -2.81 5.49
CA TRP A 139 7.82 -1.67 4.91
C TRP A 139 8.82 -0.67 4.36
N ALA A 140 8.48 -0.09 3.21
CA ALA A 140 9.12 1.11 2.68
C ALA A 140 8.04 2.14 2.36
N SER A 141 8.37 3.41 2.55
CA SER A 141 7.49 4.54 2.25
C SER A 141 8.23 5.47 1.32
N GLY A 142 7.54 6.08 0.36
CA GLY A 142 8.15 7.01 -0.60
C GLY A 142 7.10 7.89 -1.27
N ARG A 143 7.50 8.59 -2.32
CA ARG A 143 6.61 9.47 -3.11
C ARG A 143 6.78 9.25 -4.60
N VAL A 144 5.68 9.33 -5.33
CA VAL A 144 5.71 9.31 -6.80
C VAL A 144 6.28 10.63 -7.32
N THR A 145 7.33 10.59 -8.15
CA THR A 145 8.01 11.80 -8.63
C THR A 145 7.58 12.19 -10.03
N GLY A 146 7.60 11.26 -10.99
CA GLY A 146 7.23 11.59 -12.36
C GLY A 146 7.47 10.46 -13.36
N PRO A 147 7.15 10.68 -14.64
CA PRO A 147 7.37 9.71 -15.72
C PRO A 147 8.85 9.37 -15.92
N GLY A 148 9.17 8.10 -16.20
CA GLY A 148 10.53 7.70 -16.56
C GLY A 148 10.78 6.19 -16.45
N GLY A 149 12.02 5.76 -16.64
CA GLY A 149 12.41 4.35 -16.57
C GLY A 149 12.39 3.69 -17.95
N ALA A 150 11.98 2.42 -18.02
CA ALA A 150 11.96 1.66 -19.27
C ALA A 150 10.86 2.10 -20.26
N HIS A 151 9.86 2.85 -19.80
CA HIS A 151 8.75 3.33 -20.62
C HIS A 151 8.16 4.65 -20.07
N PRO A 152 7.68 5.59 -20.91
CA PRO A 152 7.12 6.88 -20.44
C PRO A 152 5.89 6.76 -19.53
N ARG A 153 5.20 5.61 -19.52
CA ARG A 153 4.07 5.37 -18.61
C ARG A 153 4.50 4.92 -17.21
N TRP A 154 5.73 4.46 -17.04
CA TRP A 154 6.25 4.13 -15.72
C TRP A 154 6.43 5.41 -14.88
N ARG A 155 6.54 5.24 -13.56
CA ARG A 155 6.65 6.35 -12.60
C ARG A 155 7.80 6.13 -11.65
N GLN A 156 8.64 7.13 -11.46
CA GLN A 156 9.68 7.10 -10.44
C GLN A 156 9.07 7.17 -9.05
N ILE A 157 9.62 6.42 -8.11
CA ILE A 157 9.36 6.58 -6.68
C ILE A 157 10.67 7.00 -6.00
N ASP A 158 10.63 8.13 -5.31
CA ASP A 158 11.75 8.67 -4.53
C ASP A 158 11.49 8.57 -3.03
N GLY A 159 12.59 8.67 -2.27
CA GLY A 159 12.55 8.70 -0.81
C GLY A 159 12.04 7.40 -0.20
N LEU A 160 12.31 6.25 -0.84
CA LEU A 160 12.07 4.93 -0.25
C LEU A 160 13.00 4.74 0.95
N ASP A 161 12.57 5.30 2.08
CA ASP A 161 13.28 5.28 3.35
C ASP A 161 13.14 3.88 3.94
N LEU A 162 14.11 3.04 3.63
CA LEU A 162 14.35 1.80 4.33
C LEU A 162 15.35 2.11 5.43
N VAL A 163 14.90 2.04 6.69
CA VAL A 163 15.83 2.13 7.84
C VAL A 163 16.87 1.01 7.69
N GLY A 164 18.08 1.37 7.25
CA GLY A 164 19.25 0.48 7.20
C GLY A 164 19.38 -0.46 5.99
N ALA A 165 18.61 -0.30 4.90
CA ALA A 165 18.79 -1.16 3.71
C ALA A 165 18.49 -0.43 2.40
N ALA A 166 19.06 -0.90 1.30
CA ALA A 166 18.63 -0.47 -0.02
C ALA A 166 17.35 -1.20 -0.44
N VAL A 167 16.59 -0.64 -1.38
CA VAL A 167 15.55 -1.40 -2.08
C VAL A 167 16.26 -2.48 -2.88
N GLU A 168 16.25 -3.69 -2.32
CA GLU A 168 16.99 -4.85 -2.80
C GLU A 168 16.08 -5.87 -3.49
N ARG A 169 16.71 -6.94 -3.99
CA ARG A 169 15.98 -8.13 -4.46
C ARG A 169 15.01 -8.59 -3.36
N GLY A 170 13.74 -8.77 -3.71
CA GLY A 170 12.66 -9.08 -2.76
C GLY A 170 11.53 -8.04 -2.71
N PHE A 171 11.78 -6.80 -3.15
CA PHE A 171 10.75 -5.76 -3.29
C PHE A 171 10.09 -5.73 -4.68
N SER A 172 10.78 -6.19 -5.72
CA SER A 172 10.19 -6.28 -7.06
C SER A 172 8.94 -7.15 -7.07
N GLY A 173 7.90 -6.67 -7.74
CA GLY A 173 6.57 -7.27 -7.75
C GLY A 173 5.65 -6.82 -6.62
N ALA A 174 6.12 -6.00 -5.66
CA ALA A 174 5.29 -5.50 -4.58
C ALA A 174 4.23 -4.52 -5.10
N GLY A 175 3.02 -4.61 -4.55
CA GLY A 175 1.98 -3.63 -4.81
C GLY A 175 2.35 -2.27 -4.23
N VAL A 176 2.31 -1.24 -5.06
CA VAL A 176 2.46 0.16 -4.64
C VAL A 176 1.11 0.65 -4.13
N TRP A 177 1.04 0.87 -2.82
CA TRP A 177 -0.17 1.32 -2.14
C TRP A 177 -0.21 2.84 -2.10
N ASP A 178 -1.25 3.42 -2.69
CA ASP A 178 -1.58 4.84 -2.59
C ASP A 178 -2.20 5.10 -1.20
N LEU A 179 -1.50 5.86 -0.37
CA LEU A 179 -1.95 6.17 0.98
C LEU A 179 -3.18 7.09 0.99
N ASP A 180 -3.33 7.93 -0.03
CA ASP A 180 -4.46 8.87 -0.14
C ASP A 180 -5.74 8.11 -0.54
N ARG A 181 -5.63 7.20 -1.51
CA ARG A 181 -6.78 6.48 -2.10
C ARG A 181 -7.09 5.16 -1.40
N GLY A 182 -6.14 4.58 -0.67
CA GLY A 182 -6.28 3.24 -0.09
C GLY A 182 -6.42 2.15 -1.14
N LEU A 183 -5.69 2.27 -2.25
CA LEU A 183 -5.72 1.36 -3.39
C LEU A 183 -4.30 0.98 -3.82
N VAL A 184 -4.13 -0.22 -4.35
CA VAL A 184 -2.93 -0.57 -5.12
C VAL A 184 -3.04 0.08 -6.49
N ILE A 185 -2.07 0.93 -6.83
CA ILE A 185 -2.07 1.75 -8.05
C ILE A 185 -1.01 1.30 -9.07
N GLY A 186 -0.11 0.41 -8.67
CA GLY A 186 0.94 -0.12 -9.52
C GLY A 186 1.75 -1.23 -8.87
N VAL A 187 2.77 -1.67 -9.58
CA VAL A 187 3.71 -2.69 -9.15
C VAL A 187 5.11 -2.09 -9.14
N LEU A 188 5.86 -2.33 -8.09
CA LEU A 188 7.26 -1.91 -8.00
C LEU A 188 8.13 -2.80 -8.89
N ALA A 189 8.81 -2.19 -9.85
CA ALA A 189 9.89 -2.80 -10.62
C ALA A 189 11.20 -2.14 -10.21
N THR A 190 12.02 -2.87 -9.45
CA THR A 190 13.32 -2.35 -8.99
C THR A 190 14.36 -2.58 -10.07
N VAL A 191 14.89 -1.52 -10.66
CA VAL A 191 16.03 -1.62 -11.57
C VAL A 191 17.28 -1.20 -10.81
N LEU A 192 18.13 -2.16 -10.49
CA LEU A 192 19.50 -1.86 -10.04
C LEU A 192 20.25 -1.24 -11.22
N LEU A 193 20.29 0.10 -11.27
CA LEU A 193 21.19 0.83 -12.16
C LEU A 193 22.62 0.64 -11.66
N GLY A 194 23.26 -0.47 -12.04
CA GLY A 194 24.68 -0.67 -11.82
C GLY A 194 25.47 0.32 -12.67
N ARG A 195 26.19 1.26 -12.04
CA ARG A 195 27.29 1.94 -12.75
C ARG A 195 28.40 0.93 -12.99
N ARG A 196 28.88 0.90 -14.23
CA ARG A 196 30.14 0.26 -14.62
C ARG A 196 31.29 1.02 -13.97
N THR A 197 31.60 0.76 -12.69
CA THR A 197 32.89 1.04 -12.01
C THR A 197 32.71 0.93 -10.49
N GLY A 198 33.09 -0.22 -9.91
CA GLY A 198 33.77 -0.41 -8.61
C GLY A 198 33.41 0.37 -7.33
N GLN A 199 32.34 1.16 -7.24
CA GLN A 199 32.02 1.96 -6.06
C GLN A 199 30.54 1.82 -5.69
N ALA A 200 30.27 1.52 -4.42
CA ALA A 200 29.00 0.97 -3.93
C ALA A 200 27.85 2.00 -3.76
N ASP A 201 28.04 3.27 -4.11
CA ASP A 201 27.10 4.37 -3.84
C ASP A 201 26.56 5.02 -5.13
N GLY A 202 25.83 4.24 -5.95
CA GLY A 202 25.02 4.78 -7.04
C GLY A 202 23.61 5.17 -6.58
N PRO A 203 22.96 6.19 -7.18
CA PRO A 203 21.57 6.53 -6.86
C PRO A 203 20.66 5.35 -7.19
N ARG A 204 19.88 4.90 -6.20
CA ARG A 204 18.95 3.77 -6.33
C ARG A 204 17.58 4.31 -6.69
N VAL A 205 17.26 4.29 -7.98
CA VAL A 205 15.96 4.74 -8.47
C VAL A 205 15.02 3.56 -8.55
N SER A 206 13.83 3.68 -7.96
CA SER A 206 12.79 2.66 -8.02
C SER A 206 11.68 3.11 -8.96
N TRP A 207 11.17 2.18 -9.76
CA TRP A 207 10.12 2.47 -10.72
C TRP A 207 8.84 1.73 -10.36
N MET A 208 7.71 2.40 -10.53
CA MET A 208 6.38 1.80 -10.51
C MET A 208 5.90 1.62 -11.93
N ILE A 209 5.39 0.44 -12.22
CA ILE A 209 4.58 0.12 -13.39
C ILE A 209 3.11 0.33 -12.98
N PRO A 210 2.40 1.37 -13.45
CA PRO A 210 1.02 1.62 -13.03
C PRO A 210 0.08 0.51 -13.51
N LEU A 211 -0.98 0.22 -12.76
CA LEU A 211 -1.97 -0.79 -13.18
C LEU A 211 -2.77 -0.38 -14.42
N ASP A 212 -2.83 0.91 -14.74
CA ASP A 212 -3.52 1.41 -15.94
C ASP A 212 -2.82 1.07 -17.27
N VAL A 213 -1.64 0.42 -17.21
CA VAL A 213 -0.96 -0.15 -18.39
C VAL A 213 -1.49 -1.54 -18.74
N LEU A 214 -2.20 -2.19 -17.82
CA LEU A 214 -2.79 -3.52 -18.01
C LEU A 214 -4.10 -3.44 -18.79
N ASP A 215 -4.41 -4.52 -19.51
CA ASP A 215 -5.75 -4.73 -20.05
C ASP A 215 -6.76 -4.76 -18.88
N PRO A 216 -7.85 -3.97 -18.92
CA PRO A 216 -8.90 -4.01 -17.90
C PRO A 216 -9.45 -5.42 -17.61
N ALA A 217 -9.42 -6.34 -18.58
CA ALA A 217 -9.84 -7.72 -18.38
C ALA A 217 -8.95 -8.52 -17.40
N LEU A 218 -7.71 -8.07 -17.18
CA LEU A 218 -6.77 -8.68 -16.24
C LEU A 218 -6.92 -8.13 -14.80
N LEU A 219 -7.64 -7.03 -14.64
CA LEU A 219 -7.88 -6.40 -13.35
C LEU A 219 -9.17 -6.92 -12.72
N PRO A 220 -9.26 -7.01 -11.38
CA PRO A 220 -10.54 -7.21 -10.74
C PRO A 220 -11.49 -6.05 -11.06
N PRO A 221 -12.82 -6.25 -10.95
CA PRO A 221 -13.77 -5.17 -11.09
C PRO A 221 -13.37 -4.01 -10.18
N ALA A 222 -13.42 -2.80 -10.75
CA ALA A 222 -12.94 -1.60 -10.06
C ALA A 222 -13.57 -1.51 -8.67
N ALA A 223 -12.73 -1.34 -7.66
CA ALA A 223 -13.23 -0.96 -6.35
C ALA A 223 -14.02 0.35 -6.53
N PRO A 224 -15.23 0.47 -5.94
CA PRO A 224 -15.97 1.73 -6.03
C PRO A 224 -15.05 2.85 -5.56
N ALA A 225 -14.88 3.87 -6.41
CA ALA A 225 -14.11 5.06 -6.08
C ALA A 225 -14.71 5.62 -4.78
N ARG A 226 -13.96 5.52 -3.68
CA ARG A 226 -14.39 6.12 -2.41
C ARG A 226 -14.07 7.60 -2.48
N SER A 227 -14.86 8.35 -3.24
CA SER A 227 -14.88 9.81 -3.12
C SER A 227 -15.25 10.15 -1.68
N ALA A 228 -14.53 11.11 -1.11
CA ALA A 228 -14.84 11.65 0.19
C ALA A 228 -16.19 12.38 0.14
N GLU A 229 -17.27 11.68 0.51
CA GLU A 229 -18.58 12.31 0.55
C GLU A 229 -18.62 13.28 1.73
N PRO A 230 -19.04 14.55 1.52
CA PRO A 230 -19.36 15.44 2.62
C PRO A 230 -20.30 14.73 3.59
N ALA A 231 -20.03 14.82 4.88
CA ALA A 231 -20.93 14.26 5.86
C ALA A 231 -22.20 15.12 5.91
N ASP A 232 -23.35 14.55 5.53
CA ASP A 232 -24.63 15.24 5.71
C ASP A 232 -24.87 15.55 7.19
N GLY A 233 -25.04 16.84 7.51
CA GLY A 233 -25.55 17.31 8.80
C GLY A 233 -24.63 17.15 10.01
N TRP A 234 -23.35 16.77 9.85
CA TRP A 234 -22.44 16.74 11.00
C TRP A 234 -21.91 18.14 11.33
N THR A 235 -22.40 18.70 12.43
CA THR A 235 -21.83 19.89 13.08
C THR A 235 -21.64 19.59 14.55
N ALA A 236 -20.43 19.21 14.97
CA ALA A 236 -20.11 19.15 16.39
C ALA A 236 -19.92 20.58 16.93
N PRO A 237 -20.36 20.87 18.17
CA PRO A 237 -20.01 22.13 18.80
C PRO A 237 -18.48 22.23 18.91
N PRO A 238 -17.88 23.43 18.72
CA PRO A 238 -16.43 23.62 18.80
C PRO A 238 -15.77 23.02 20.05
N SER A 239 -16.50 22.98 21.16
CA SER A 239 -16.02 22.39 22.42
C SER A 239 -15.80 20.87 22.37
N ALA A 240 -16.55 20.14 21.53
CA ALA A 240 -16.55 18.68 21.51
C ALA A 240 -15.29 18.07 20.87
N LEU A 241 -14.49 18.86 20.15
CA LEU A 241 -13.27 18.39 19.49
C LEU A 241 -12.03 18.51 20.38
N TRP A 242 -12.08 19.35 21.42
CA TRP A 242 -10.92 19.56 22.30
C TRP A 242 -10.46 18.30 23.04
N PRO A 243 -11.34 17.42 23.54
CA PRO A 243 -10.90 16.15 24.13
C PRO A 243 -10.06 15.32 23.15
N LEU A 244 -10.42 15.26 21.86
CA LEU A 244 -9.63 14.57 20.84
C LEU A 244 -8.27 15.24 20.62
N VAL A 245 -8.24 16.57 20.54
CA VAL A 245 -6.99 17.33 20.39
C VAL A 245 -6.07 17.11 21.59
N ASP A 246 -6.62 17.05 22.80
CA ASP A 246 -5.85 16.78 24.02
C ASP A 246 -5.28 15.36 24.02
N ARG A 247 -6.03 14.36 23.52
CA ARG A 247 -5.52 12.99 23.33
C ARG A 247 -4.38 12.92 22.32
N LEU A 248 -4.47 13.67 21.22
CA LEU A 248 -3.37 13.78 20.26
C LEU A 248 -2.15 14.42 20.91
N LEU A 249 -2.30 15.56 21.60
CA LEU A 249 -1.17 16.26 22.26
C LEU A 249 -0.52 15.49 23.41
N ALA A 250 -1.21 14.50 23.98
CA ALA A 250 -0.65 13.59 24.97
C ALA A 250 0.47 12.72 24.39
N MET A 251 0.44 12.44 23.08
CA MET A 251 1.48 11.71 22.35
C MET A 251 2.62 12.67 21.99
N GLU A 252 3.87 12.24 22.21
CA GLU A 252 5.05 13.12 22.10
C GLU A 252 5.30 13.59 20.66
N SER A 253 5.13 12.71 19.69
CA SER A 253 5.17 12.99 18.24
C SER A 253 4.23 14.12 17.82
N PHE A 254 3.02 14.16 18.38
CA PHE A 254 2.02 15.17 18.04
C PHE A 254 2.19 16.49 18.77
N ARG A 255 2.82 16.44 19.95
CA ARG A 255 3.19 17.62 20.71
C ARG A 255 4.28 18.43 20.00
N LEU A 256 5.18 17.75 19.30
CA LEU A 256 6.35 18.35 18.67
C LEU A 256 6.05 18.85 17.24
N ASP A 257 5.42 18.05 16.36
CA ASP A 257 5.25 18.43 14.95
C ASP A 257 4.19 17.63 14.15
N ALA A 258 3.00 17.36 14.69
CA ALA A 258 2.05 16.49 13.97
C ALA A 258 1.21 17.13 12.87
N GLY A 259 1.17 18.46 12.76
CA GLY A 259 0.38 19.10 11.70
C GLY A 259 0.74 18.53 10.32
N PRO A 260 2.02 18.55 9.91
CA PRO A 260 2.42 18.10 8.57
C PRO A 260 2.35 16.57 8.37
N LEU A 261 2.81 15.77 9.34
CA LEU A 261 2.83 14.31 9.21
C LEU A 261 1.42 13.73 9.18
N LEU A 262 0.54 14.20 10.06
CA LEU A 262 -0.86 13.76 10.10
C LEU A 262 -1.60 14.21 8.84
N LEU A 263 -1.39 15.45 8.37
CA LEU A 263 -1.94 15.93 7.10
C LEU A 263 -1.53 15.05 5.91
N GLY A 264 -0.28 14.59 5.88
CA GLY A 264 0.24 13.73 4.82
C GLY A 264 -0.32 12.30 4.82
N GLN A 265 -1.07 11.90 5.86
CA GLN A 265 -1.72 10.59 5.97
C GLN A 265 -3.25 10.67 5.79
N LEU A 266 -3.82 11.88 5.70
CA LEU A 266 -5.25 12.06 5.48
C LEU A 266 -5.59 12.08 3.99
N PRO A 267 -6.81 11.68 3.59
CA PRO A 267 -7.27 11.83 2.21
C PRO A 267 -7.11 13.26 1.72
N ALA A 268 -6.71 13.43 0.47
CA ALA A 268 -6.34 14.72 -0.11
C ALA A 268 -7.45 15.78 0.02
N GLU A 269 -8.73 15.37 -0.07
CA GLU A 269 -9.90 16.25 0.03
C GLU A 269 -10.09 16.80 1.46
N VAL A 270 -9.76 15.97 2.46
CA VAL A 270 -9.74 16.38 3.87
C VAL A 270 -8.58 17.35 4.08
N ALA A 271 -7.38 16.96 3.66
CA ALA A 271 -6.14 17.72 3.87
C ALA A 271 -6.15 19.10 3.18
N ALA A 272 -6.67 19.21 1.96
CA ALA A 272 -6.64 20.44 1.15
C ALA A 272 -7.42 21.61 1.77
N GLY A 273 -8.40 21.32 2.64
CA GLY A 273 -9.24 22.34 3.29
C GLY A 273 -8.84 22.67 4.72
N VAL A 274 -7.73 22.12 5.24
CA VAL A 274 -7.32 22.37 6.63
C VAL A 274 -6.68 23.75 6.75
N THR A 275 -7.28 24.62 7.56
CA THR A 275 -6.69 25.91 7.93
C THR A 275 -5.35 25.72 8.62
N ARG A 276 -4.32 26.42 8.13
CA ARG A 276 -2.97 26.37 8.69
C ARG A 276 -2.84 27.28 9.91
N SER A 277 -2.17 26.80 10.95
CA SER A 277 -1.85 27.56 12.15
C SER A 277 -0.43 27.25 12.63
N ALA A 278 0.28 28.28 13.09
CA ALA A 278 1.61 28.12 13.69
C ALA A 278 1.57 27.48 15.10
N HIS A 279 0.39 27.37 15.71
CA HIS A 279 0.22 26.79 17.04
C HIS A 279 -0.23 25.32 16.90
N PRO A 280 0.58 24.32 17.33
CA PRO A 280 0.29 22.90 17.12
C PRO A 280 -1.10 22.47 17.61
N ARG A 281 -1.51 22.94 18.79
CA ARG A 281 -2.84 22.68 19.37
C ARG A 281 -3.98 23.18 18.48
N VAL A 282 -3.83 24.35 17.87
CA VAL A 282 -4.83 24.94 16.96
C VAL A 282 -4.81 24.26 15.60
N GLN A 283 -3.62 23.88 15.11
CA GLN A 283 -3.47 23.11 13.88
C GLN A 283 -4.19 21.76 13.96
N LEU A 284 -4.01 21.03 15.06
CA LEU A 284 -4.70 19.76 15.30
C LEU A 284 -6.21 19.95 15.42
N TYR A 285 -6.67 21.04 16.04
CA TYR A 285 -8.09 21.37 16.09
C TYR A 285 -8.71 21.52 14.69
N HIS A 286 -8.09 22.29 13.80
CA HIS A 286 -8.58 22.44 12.43
C HIS A 286 -8.57 21.13 11.66
N LEU A 287 -7.56 20.29 11.87
CA LEU A 287 -7.46 18.98 11.24
C LEU A 287 -8.55 18.03 11.72
N VAL A 288 -8.76 17.93 13.03
CA VAL A 288 -9.82 17.10 13.65
C VAL A 288 -11.21 17.57 13.18
N GLY A 289 -11.45 18.88 13.17
CA GLY A 289 -12.70 19.45 12.68
C GLY A 289 -12.96 19.11 11.21
N ARG A 290 -11.94 19.30 10.36
CA ARG A 290 -12.02 18.98 8.94
C ARG A 290 -12.26 17.48 8.71
N CYS A 291 -11.69 16.59 9.52
CA CYS A 291 -11.98 15.16 9.44
C CYS A 291 -13.47 14.87 9.69
N GLY A 292 -14.10 15.55 10.64
CA GLY A 292 -15.51 15.35 10.92
C GLY A 292 -16.44 15.79 9.78
N GLU A 293 -16.03 16.75 8.93
CA GLU A 293 -16.82 17.25 7.79
C GLU A 293 -17.01 16.22 6.66
N PHE A 294 -16.25 15.12 6.64
CA PHE A 294 -16.32 14.09 5.59
C PHE A 294 -16.68 12.74 6.16
N ALA A 295 -17.65 12.02 5.58
CA ALA A 295 -18.22 10.78 6.11
C ALA A 295 -17.16 9.81 6.71
N GLN A 296 -16.08 9.59 5.99
CA GLN A 296 -14.96 8.69 6.31
C GLN A 296 -13.75 9.35 6.99
N GLY A 297 -13.78 10.65 7.23
CA GLY A 297 -12.68 11.40 7.85
C GLY A 297 -12.34 10.96 9.29
N PRO A 298 -13.32 10.66 10.18
CA PRO A 298 -13.02 10.09 11.51
C PRO A 298 -12.19 8.81 11.43
N ALA A 299 -12.61 7.85 10.60
CA ALA A 299 -11.88 6.59 10.41
C ALA A 299 -10.50 6.83 9.79
N ALA A 300 -10.38 7.78 8.85
CA ALA A 300 -9.10 8.15 8.27
C ALA A 300 -8.12 8.74 9.30
N LEU A 301 -8.61 9.61 10.18
CA LEU A 301 -7.84 10.17 11.27
C LEU A 301 -7.33 9.08 12.22
N VAL A 302 -8.19 8.13 12.61
CA VAL A 302 -7.81 7.03 13.48
C VAL A 302 -6.74 6.13 12.85
N ARG A 303 -6.89 5.79 11.57
CA ARG A 303 -5.86 5.03 10.84
C ARG A 303 -4.53 5.77 10.76
N ALA A 304 -4.55 7.08 10.49
CA ALA A 304 -3.35 7.89 10.42
C ALA A 304 -2.60 7.95 11.76
N VAL A 305 -3.34 8.08 12.87
CA VAL A 305 -2.77 8.07 14.23
C VAL A 305 -2.18 6.71 14.58
N ARG A 306 -2.89 5.61 14.29
CA ARG A 306 -2.37 4.24 14.44
C ARG A 306 -1.12 4.00 13.61
N TRP A 307 -1.03 4.58 12.41
CA TRP A 307 0.14 4.45 11.54
C TRP A 307 1.37 5.16 12.12
N LEU A 308 1.18 6.38 12.66
CA LEU A 308 2.28 7.18 13.21
C LEU A 308 2.82 6.62 14.53
N GLU A 309 1.94 6.14 15.40
CA GLU A 309 2.30 5.75 16.78
C GLU A 309 2.36 4.25 17.01
N GLY A 310 1.74 3.45 16.15
CA GLY A 310 1.47 2.04 16.40
C GLY A 310 0.39 1.80 17.46
N ASP A 311 0.30 0.57 17.95
CA ASP A 311 -0.72 0.13 18.91
C ASP A 311 -0.31 0.45 20.36
N THR A 312 -0.32 1.74 20.71
CA THR A 312 -0.01 2.21 22.07
C THR A 312 -1.27 2.40 22.92
N ARG A 313 -1.09 2.45 24.24
CA ARG A 313 -2.16 2.82 25.17
C ARG A 313 -2.74 4.20 24.85
N ALA A 314 -1.88 5.17 24.48
CA ALA A 314 -2.33 6.52 24.12
C ALA A 314 -3.24 6.48 22.89
N VAL A 315 -2.91 5.67 21.88
CA VAL A 315 -3.74 5.49 20.68
C VAL A 315 -5.07 4.82 21.02
N THR A 316 -5.06 3.84 21.92
CA THR A 316 -6.30 3.20 22.40
C THR A 316 -7.22 4.22 23.07
N GLU A 317 -6.67 5.09 23.93
CA GLU A 317 -7.43 6.15 24.59
C GLU A 317 -7.93 7.23 23.60
N PHE A 318 -7.14 7.54 22.57
CA PHE A 318 -7.56 8.41 21.46
C PHE A 318 -8.72 7.81 20.66
N VAL A 319 -8.65 6.52 20.30
CA VAL A 319 -9.72 5.81 19.58
C VAL A 319 -11.01 5.80 20.39
N ALA A 320 -10.93 5.53 21.69
CA ALA A 320 -12.08 5.59 22.58
C ALA A 320 -12.73 6.98 22.58
N GLN A 321 -11.93 8.04 22.70
CA GLN A 321 -12.42 9.41 22.61
C GLN A 321 -13.04 9.73 21.24
N ALA A 322 -12.46 9.22 20.16
CA ALA A 322 -12.96 9.41 18.80
C ALA A 322 -14.34 8.77 18.64
N ARG A 323 -14.58 7.60 19.23
CA ARG A 323 -15.89 6.94 19.25
C ARG A 323 -16.93 7.73 20.04
N GLU A 324 -16.54 8.39 21.14
CA GLU A 324 -17.45 9.28 21.85
C GLU A 324 -17.83 10.51 21.02
N THR A 325 -16.88 11.07 20.27
CA THR A 325 -17.13 12.24 19.40
C THR A 325 -17.90 11.88 18.12
N TRP A 326 -17.68 10.68 17.58
CA TRP A 326 -18.25 10.20 16.32
C TRP A 326 -18.84 8.78 16.43
N PRO A 327 -19.89 8.58 17.26
CA PRO A 327 -20.38 7.25 17.63
C PRO A 327 -20.87 6.40 16.46
N ASP A 328 -21.44 7.02 15.43
CA ASP A 328 -22.00 6.32 14.27
C ASP A 328 -21.04 6.26 13.06
N ARG A 329 -19.78 6.70 13.22
CA ARG A 329 -18.86 6.91 12.10
C ARG A 329 -17.50 6.23 12.27
N LEU A 330 -17.38 5.41 13.32
CA LEU A 330 -16.24 4.54 13.59
C LEU A 330 -16.79 3.13 13.85
N ALA A 331 -16.24 2.14 13.15
CA ALA A 331 -16.59 0.74 13.37
C ALA A 331 -15.92 0.19 14.64
N ASP A 332 -16.40 -0.96 15.13
CA ASP A 332 -15.81 -1.61 16.30
C ASP A 332 -14.34 -2.04 16.10
N ASP A 333 -13.89 -2.16 14.85
CA ASP A 333 -12.51 -2.50 14.46
C ASP A 333 -11.63 -1.27 14.14
N ASP A 334 -12.23 -0.07 14.05
CA ASP A 334 -11.49 1.20 13.86
C ASP A 334 -10.79 1.66 15.13
#